data_AF-A0A7S0X2R0-F1
#
_entry.id   AF-A0A7S0X2R0-F1
#
_cell.length_a   1.000
_cell.length_b   1.000
_cell.length_c   1.000
_cell.angle_alpha   90.00
_cell.angle_beta   90.00
_cell.angle_gamma   90.00
#
_symmetry.space_group_name_H-M   'P 1'
#
loop_
_entity.id
_entity.type
_entity.pdbx_description
1 polymer ?
#
loop_
_entity_poly.entity_id
_entity_poly.type
_entity_poly.pdbx_seq_one_letter_code
_entity_poly.pdbx_strand_id
1 'polypeptide(L)'
;GAGRGGDDEAEGAAADRERAERAMGPRSMRATRVTEPRFDGVSVYAQNFGEYGSDPLARSATNETGITQRASTHEFNLGTTRATRHMPGYSGFINSTGHNLAAAAAAGGALSRPSEKDSMLLSALDQFGRGSIPQYGGFRPKVPLNIQPAQGPIDYTSSGFQNQQATKHPLKALDNSNFHNIERGVMSFFTAGSTSVSDNGNANAERYYAHVRPKEGLPRIHYPSQTAVSGYKFHN
;
A
#
# COMPACT_ATOMS: atom_id res chain seq x y z
N GLY A 1 -17.33 47.57 -51.27
CA GLY A 1 -16.47 48.49 -50.51
C GLY A 1 -15.07 47.94 -50.57
N ALA A 2 -14.15 48.73 -51.11
CA ALA A 2 -12.77 48.34 -51.38
C ALA A 2 -11.91 48.33 -50.11
N GLY A 3 -10.94 47.41 -50.09
CA GLY A 3 -9.53 47.64 -49.75
C GLY A 3 -9.14 47.98 -48.31
N ARG A 4 -8.20 47.18 -47.78
CA ARG A 4 -7.01 47.52 -46.94
C ARG A 4 -6.82 46.48 -45.84
N GLY A 5 -5.76 45.69 -45.93
CA GLY A 5 -5.39 44.72 -44.90
C GLY A 5 -4.16 43.89 -45.22
N GLY A 6 -3.20 44.44 -45.98
CA GLY A 6 -1.99 43.71 -46.41
C GLY A 6 -0.67 44.40 -46.07
N ASP A 7 -0.69 45.62 -45.55
CA ASP A 7 0.52 46.45 -45.48
C ASP A 7 1.16 46.50 -44.07
N ASP A 8 0.41 46.16 -43.01
CA ASP A 8 0.89 46.29 -41.62
C ASP A 8 1.76 45.09 -41.13
N GLU A 9 1.61 43.90 -41.73
CA GLU A 9 2.44 42.73 -41.35
C GLU A 9 3.83 42.74 -42.02
N ALA A 10 3.98 43.45 -43.14
CA ALA A 10 5.25 43.55 -43.85
C ALA A 10 6.22 44.55 -43.18
N GLU A 11 5.72 45.64 -42.61
CA GLU A 11 6.54 46.65 -41.93
C GLU A 11 7.10 46.16 -40.59
N GLY A 12 6.34 45.38 -39.81
CA GLY A 12 6.81 44.79 -38.56
C GLY A 12 7.93 43.76 -38.77
N ALA A 13 7.81 42.93 -39.81
CA ALA A 13 8.81 41.92 -40.15
C ALA A 13 10.12 42.52 -40.72
N ALA A 14 10.03 43.66 -41.41
CA ALA A 14 11.19 44.39 -41.92
C ALA A 14 11.95 45.10 -40.78
N ALA A 15 11.23 45.72 -39.85
CA ALA A 15 11.82 46.38 -38.69
C ALA A 15 12.51 45.39 -37.74
N ASP A 16 11.94 44.20 -37.52
CA ASP A 16 12.56 43.16 -36.69
C ASP A 16 13.79 42.51 -37.35
N ARG A 17 13.81 42.40 -38.70
CA ARG A 17 15.00 41.97 -39.45
C ARG A 17 16.12 43.01 -39.40
N GLU A 18 15.80 44.29 -39.56
CA GLU A 18 16.79 45.38 -39.49
C GLU A 18 17.35 45.53 -38.05
N ARG A 19 16.54 45.23 -37.03
CA ARG A 19 16.97 45.20 -35.63
C ARG A 19 17.83 43.97 -35.30
N ALA A 20 17.54 42.82 -35.89
CA ALA A 20 18.37 41.61 -35.78
C ALA A 20 19.72 41.77 -36.50
N GLU A 21 19.75 42.47 -37.64
CA GLU A 21 20.98 42.76 -38.38
C GLU A 21 21.84 43.85 -37.69
N ARG A 22 21.23 44.86 -37.07
CA ARG A 22 21.97 45.85 -36.24
C ARG A 22 22.48 45.28 -34.91
N ALA A 23 21.87 44.22 -34.38
CA ALA A 23 22.31 43.57 -33.15
C ALA A 23 23.53 42.65 -33.33
N MET A 24 23.84 42.25 -34.57
CA MET A 24 25.07 41.53 -34.90
C MET A 24 26.14 42.52 -35.37
N GLY A 25 26.81 43.16 -34.42
CA GLY A 25 28.09 43.84 -34.68
C GLY A 25 29.09 42.92 -35.38
N PRO A 26 30.17 43.47 -35.98
CA PRO A 26 31.12 42.69 -36.76
C PRO A 26 31.63 41.49 -35.95
N ARG A 27 31.35 40.27 -36.43
CA ARG A 27 31.85 39.04 -35.84
C ARG A 27 33.37 39.08 -35.90
N SER A 28 34.00 39.34 -34.75
CA SER A 28 35.45 39.25 -34.62
C SER A 28 35.90 37.88 -35.10
N MET A 29 36.77 37.83 -36.11
CA MET A 29 37.37 36.59 -36.64
C MET A 29 38.26 35.88 -35.60
N ARG A 30 38.48 36.50 -34.43
CA ARG A 30 39.21 35.95 -33.30
C ARG A 30 38.37 36.11 -32.05
N ALA A 31 38.04 35.00 -31.39
CA ALA A 31 37.37 35.06 -30.09
C ALA A 31 38.20 35.92 -29.13
N THR A 32 37.60 36.97 -28.57
CA THR A 32 38.19 37.75 -27.47
C THR A 32 38.42 36.83 -26.28
N ARG A 33 39.47 37.09 -25.49
CA ARG A 33 39.88 36.25 -24.35
C ARG A 33 38.67 35.95 -23.45
N VAL A 34 38.21 34.70 -23.49
CA VAL A 34 37.16 34.18 -22.60
C VAL A 34 37.77 34.07 -21.20
N THR A 35 36.94 34.19 -20.15
CA THR A 35 37.35 34.05 -18.74
C THR A 35 38.38 32.93 -18.57
N GLU A 36 39.58 33.30 -18.12
CA GLU A 36 40.66 32.34 -17.95
C GLU A 36 40.32 31.36 -16.83
N PRO A 37 40.51 30.05 -17.04
CA PRO A 37 40.34 29.08 -15.97
C PRO A 37 41.37 29.40 -14.89
N ARG A 38 40.88 29.67 -13.68
CA ARG A 38 41.74 29.79 -12.51
C ARG A 38 42.01 28.39 -11.97
N PHE A 39 43.25 28.16 -11.52
CA PHE A 39 43.58 26.93 -10.83
C PHE A 39 42.95 26.96 -9.43
N ASP A 40 41.94 26.11 -9.25
CA ASP A 40 41.26 25.89 -7.96
C ASP A 40 41.64 24.53 -7.36
N GLY A 41 42.81 24.00 -7.77
CA GLY A 41 43.24 22.67 -7.36
C GLY A 41 43.82 22.68 -5.95
N VAL A 42 43.34 21.76 -5.12
CA VAL A 42 43.88 21.48 -3.78
C VAL A 42 44.78 20.25 -3.87
N SER A 43 45.84 20.19 -3.06
CA SER A 43 46.68 18.98 -3.02
C SER A 43 45.89 17.78 -2.46
N VAL A 44 46.18 16.57 -2.93
CA VAL A 44 45.55 15.32 -2.42
C VAL A 44 45.71 15.17 -0.91
N TYR A 45 46.84 15.64 -0.35
CA TYR A 45 47.07 15.63 1.08
C TYR A 45 46.13 16.61 1.80
N ALA A 46 46.06 17.86 1.35
CA ALA A 46 45.16 18.86 1.94
C ALA A 46 43.68 18.48 1.79
N GLN A 47 43.31 17.79 0.72
CA GLN A 47 41.95 17.32 0.50
C GLN A 47 41.56 16.15 1.41
N ASN A 48 42.48 15.23 1.71
CA ASN A 48 42.21 14.06 2.55
C ASN A 48 42.38 14.34 4.05
N PHE A 49 43.39 15.12 4.42
CA PHE A 49 43.79 15.37 5.81
C PHE A 49 43.48 16.80 6.29
N GLY A 50 43.11 17.70 5.38
CA GLY A 50 42.82 19.09 5.68
C GLY A 50 44.02 20.02 5.45
N GLU A 51 43.73 21.31 5.32
CA GLU A 51 44.74 22.36 5.20
C GLU A 51 45.39 22.69 6.55
N TYR A 52 46.44 23.51 6.51
CA TYR A 52 47.08 24.01 7.72
C TYR A 52 46.06 24.75 8.61
N GLY A 53 45.95 24.33 9.86
CA GLY A 53 45.00 24.90 10.83
C GLY A 53 43.56 24.36 10.73
N SER A 54 43.30 23.37 9.88
CA SER A 54 41.99 22.72 9.80
C SER A 54 41.73 21.76 10.98
N ASP A 55 40.47 21.62 11.39
CA ASP A 55 40.04 20.71 12.44
C ASP A 55 39.78 19.29 11.88
N PRO A 56 40.47 18.24 12.37
CA PRO A 56 40.27 16.87 11.90
C PRO A 56 38.86 16.31 12.22
N LEU A 57 38.17 16.84 13.23
CA LEU A 57 36.85 16.35 13.64
C LEU A 57 35.69 17.06 12.92
N ALA A 58 35.96 18.17 12.21
CA ALA A 58 34.95 18.95 11.51
C ALA A 58 34.22 18.16 10.41
N ARG A 59 34.86 17.10 9.86
CA ARG A 59 34.28 16.24 8.82
C ARG A 59 33.54 15.01 9.36
N SER A 60 33.41 14.89 10.68
CA SER A 60 32.65 13.81 11.31
C SER A 60 31.21 13.73 10.75
N ALA A 61 30.74 12.50 10.57
CA ALA A 61 29.37 12.26 10.16
C ALA A 61 28.43 12.45 11.35
N THR A 62 27.30 13.11 11.14
CA THR A 62 26.28 13.30 12.17
C THR A 62 25.46 12.04 12.42
N ASN A 63 25.27 11.22 11.37
CA ASN A 63 24.48 10.00 11.39
C ASN A 63 25.22 8.87 10.64
N GLU A 64 24.86 7.62 10.91
CA GLU A 64 25.45 6.42 10.28
C GLU A 64 25.42 6.45 8.75
N THR A 65 24.30 6.92 8.17
CA THR A 65 24.14 7.05 6.72
C THR A 65 25.06 8.09 6.09
N GLY A 66 25.58 9.03 6.89
CA GLY A 66 26.45 10.11 6.43
C GLY A 66 27.93 9.73 6.38
N ILE A 67 28.33 8.58 6.95
CA ILE A 67 29.73 8.16 7.04
C ILE A 67 30.34 7.97 5.65
N THR A 68 29.69 7.22 4.77
CA THR A 68 30.16 6.97 3.40
C THR A 68 30.06 8.21 2.53
N GLN A 69 29.01 9.01 2.72
CA GLN A 69 28.78 10.24 1.96
C GLN A 69 29.82 11.33 2.28
N ARG A 70 30.35 11.37 3.50
CA ARG A 70 31.37 12.35 3.94
C ARG A 70 32.81 11.80 3.92
N ALA A 71 33.04 10.64 3.31
CA ALA A 71 34.38 10.06 3.22
C ALA A 71 35.39 11.05 2.59
N SER A 72 36.64 11.02 3.06
CA SER A 72 37.71 11.89 2.53
C SER A 72 37.89 11.74 1.01
N THR A 73 37.72 10.51 0.51
CA THR A 73 37.83 10.14 -0.92
C THR A 73 36.51 10.25 -1.69
N HIS A 74 35.54 11.03 -1.22
CA HIS A 74 34.19 11.11 -1.80
C HIS A 74 34.18 11.39 -3.31
N GLU A 75 35.07 12.27 -3.79
CA GLU A 75 35.18 12.64 -5.21
C GLU A 75 35.42 11.45 -6.16
N PHE A 76 36.21 10.46 -5.72
CA PHE A 76 36.50 9.25 -6.50
C PHE A 76 35.38 8.23 -6.45
N ASN A 77 34.48 8.38 -5.46
CA ASN A 77 33.34 7.49 -5.26
C ASN A 77 32.07 8.03 -5.94
N LEU A 78 32.12 9.22 -6.56
CA LEU A 78 31.00 9.78 -7.33
C LEU A 78 30.60 8.81 -8.46
N GLY A 79 29.30 8.59 -8.63
CA GLY A 79 28.78 7.60 -9.58
C GLY A 79 28.76 6.15 -9.06
N THR A 80 29.12 5.93 -7.80
CA THR A 80 29.00 4.62 -7.12
C THR A 80 28.01 4.68 -5.96
N THR A 81 27.63 3.52 -5.42
CA THR A 81 26.71 3.44 -4.27
C THR A 81 27.27 4.06 -3.00
N ARG A 82 28.59 4.23 -2.89
CA ARG A 82 29.24 4.85 -1.72
C ARG A 82 28.89 6.33 -1.54
N ALA A 83 28.62 7.03 -2.64
CA ALA A 83 28.22 8.45 -2.62
C ALA A 83 26.70 8.66 -2.45
N THR A 84 25.91 7.58 -2.46
CA THR A 84 24.44 7.63 -2.45
C THR A 84 23.89 6.80 -1.28
N ARG A 85 22.56 6.70 -1.16
CA ARG A 85 21.90 5.83 -0.17
C ARG A 85 21.45 4.49 -0.76
N HIS A 86 21.95 4.13 -1.94
CA HIS A 86 21.69 2.83 -2.54
C HIS A 86 22.41 1.72 -1.77
N MET A 87 21.81 0.52 -1.77
CA MET A 87 22.42 -0.67 -1.18
C MET A 87 23.73 -1.02 -1.91
N PRO A 88 24.76 -1.51 -1.19
CA PRO A 88 25.93 -2.11 -1.81
C PRO A 88 25.52 -3.23 -2.80
N GLY A 89 26.12 -3.25 -3.99
CA GLY A 89 25.78 -4.21 -5.06
C GLY A 89 24.65 -3.75 -6.00
N TYR A 90 24.06 -2.58 -5.79
CA TYR A 90 23.18 -1.97 -6.78
C TYR A 90 23.93 -1.73 -8.10
N SER A 91 23.39 -2.26 -9.20
CA SER A 91 24.02 -2.25 -10.53
C SER A 91 23.41 -1.24 -11.50
N GLY A 92 22.46 -0.42 -11.05
CA GLY A 92 21.84 0.60 -11.89
C GLY A 92 22.71 1.85 -12.03
N PHE A 93 22.35 2.69 -12.98
CA PHE A 93 23.06 3.94 -13.25
C PHE A 93 22.90 4.94 -12.08
N ILE A 94 24.02 5.55 -11.66
CA ILE A 94 24.06 6.60 -10.65
C ILE A 94 24.60 7.86 -11.31
N ASN A 95 23.79 8.92 -11.36
CA ASN A 95 24.24 10.20 -11.89
C ASN A 95 25.25 10.84 -10.93
N SER A 96 26.45 11.13 -11.44
CA SER A 96 27.53 11.83 -10.72
C SER A 96 27.58 13.32 -11.01
N THR A 97 26.88 13.81 -12.04
CA THR A 97 26.97 15.20 -12.48
C THR A 97 25.98 16.09 -11.75
N GLY A 98 26.43 17.27 -11.30
CA GLY A 98 25.61 18.28 -10.62
C GLY A 98 24.76 19.15 -11.56
N HIS A 99 24.86 18.97 -12.88
CA HIS A 99 24.21 19.85 -13.85
C HIS A 99 22.70 19.62 -14.00
N ASN A 100 22.22 18.39 -13.74
CA ASN A 100 20.80 18.06 -13.76
C ASN A 100 20.30 17.73 -12.34
N LEU A 101 19.65 18.71 -11.72
CA LEU A 101 19.17 18.61 -10.34
C LEU A 101 18.13 17.48 -10.15
N ALA A 102 17.27 17.24 -11.14
CA ALA A 102 16.27 16.17 -11.05
C ALA A 102 16.92 14.78 -11.06
N ALA A 103 17.91 14.59 -11.93
CA ALA A 103 18.67 13.34 -11.99
C ALA A 103 19.53 13.13 -10.73
N ALA A 104 20.13 14.20 -10.19
CA ALA A 104 20.87 14.14 -8.94
C ALA A 104 19.96 13.78 -7.75
N ALA A 105 18.75 14.36 -7.68
CA ALA A 105 17.77 14.03 -6.65
C ALA A 105 17.32 12.55 -6.71
N ALA A 106 17.06 12.04 -7.92
CA ALA A 106 16.69 10.63 -8.11
C ALA A 106 17.83 9.66 -7.77
N ALA A 107 19.07 9.99 -8.14
CA ALA A 107 20.26 9.17 -7.87
C ALA A 107 20.66 9.15 -6.38
N GLY A 108 20.15 10.08 -5.56
CA GLY A 108 20.44 10.13 -4.12
C GLY A 108 19.90 8.92 -3.34
N GLY A 109 18.89 8.22 -3.87
CA GLY A 109 18.31 7.02 -3.25
C GLY A 109 17.66 7.28 -1.89
N ALA A 110 17.21 8.52 -1.64
CA ALA A 110 16.71 8.93 -0.32
C ALA A 110 15.37 8.30 0.06
N LEU A 111 14.55 7.94 -0.94
CA LEU A 111 13.25 7.30 -0.74
C LEU A 111 13.29 5.90 -1.32
N SER A 112 12.71 4.94 -0.59
CA SER A 112 12.47 3.61 -1.12
C SER A 112 11.44 3.70 -2.26
N ARG A 113 11.69 2.95 -3.34
CA ARG A 113 10.75 2.91 -4.47
C ARG A 113 9.47 2.20 -4.02
N PRO A 114 8.27 2.79 -4.25
CA PRO A 114 7.03 2.08 -3.99
C PRO A 114 6.93 0.84 -4.89
N SER A 115 6.37 -0.24 -4.35
CA SER A 115 6.14 -1.46 -5.12
C SER A 115 4.97 -1.25 -6.10
N GLU A 116 5.31 -0.86 -7.33
CA GLU A 116 4.29 -0.69 -8.38
C GLU A 116 3.61 -2.00 -8.76
N LYS A 117 4.28 -3.14 -8.53
CA LYS A 117 3.65 -4.45 -8.74
C LYS A 117 2.46 -4.65 -7.80
N ASP A 118 2.59 -4.19 -6.55
CA ASP A 118 1.52 -4.32 -5.56
C ASP A 118 0.45 -3.24 -5.75
N SER A 119 0.85 -2.01 -6.12
CA SER A 119 -0.09 -0.90 -6.36
C SER A 119 -1.05 -1.19 -7.53
N MET A 120 -0.57 -1.90 -8.56
CA MET A 120 -1.33 -2.19 -9.78
C MET A 120 -2.40 -3.26 -9.62
N LEU A 121 -2.32 -4.14 -8.61
CA LEU A 121 -3.20 -5.32 -8.49
C LEU A 121 -4.68 -4.94 -8.38
N LEU A 122 -5.00 -3.99 -7.51
CA LEU A 122 -6.39 -3.70 -7.14
C LEU A 122 -7.16 -2.98 -8.25
N SER A 123 -6.55 -1.95 -8.83
CA SER A 123 -7.21 -1.05 -9.79
C SER A 123 -6.79 -1.29 -11.24
N ALA A 124 -5.48 -1.37 -11.53
CA ALA A 124 -4.98 -1.49 -12.89
C ALA A 124 -5.23 -2.88 -13.48
N LEU A 125 -5.11 -3.94 -12.67
CA LEU A 125 -5.42 -5.32 -13.07
C LEU A 125 -6.84 -5.75 -12.75
N ASP A 126 -7.66 -4.86 -12.21
CA ASP A 126 -9.07 -5.10 -11.92
C ASP A 126 -9.31 -6.37 -11.08
N GLN A 127 -8.52 -6.59 -10.02
CA GLN A 127 -8.71 -7.74 -9.13
C GLN A 127 -9.76 -7.48 -8.04
N PHE A 128 -10.05 -6.22 -7.73
CA PHE A 128 -11.03 -5.85 -6.71
C PHE A 128 -12.47 -5.87 -7.24
N GLY A 129 -13.35 -6.65 -6.61
CA GLY A 129 -14.72 -6.94 -7.09
C GLY A 129 -15.72 -5.78 -7.12
N ARG A 130 -15.38 -4.58 -6.63
CA ARG A 130 -16.24 -3.36 -6.67
C ARG A 130 -17.72 -3.60 -6.29
N GLY A 131 -17.99 -4.41 -5.27
CA GLY A 131 -19.35 -4.72 -4.82
C GLY A 131 -20.12 -5.76 -5.65
N SER A 132 -19.46 -6.39 -6.64
CA SER A 132 -19.99 -7.58 -7.31
C SER A 132 -19.68 -8.82 -6.50
N ILE A 133 -20.68 -9.67 -6.29
CA ILE A 133 -20.49 -10.99 -5.69
C ILE A 133 -19.75 -11.91 -6.67
N PRO A 134 -18.97 -12.90 -6.17
CA PRO A 134 -18.39 -13.93 -7.03
C PRO A 134 -19.47 -14.57 -7.92
N GLN A 135 -19.10 -14.88 -9.17
CA GLN A 135 -19.95 -15.50 -10.20
C GLN A 135 -21.09 -14.63 -10.74
N TYR A 136 -21.22 -13.36 -10.34
CA TYR A 136 -22.13 -12.44 -11.02
C TYR A 136 -21.69 -12.23 -12.48
N GLY A 137 -22.49 -12.71 -13.42
CA GLY A 137 -22.19 -12.68 -14.86
C GLY A 137 -22.54 -11.37 -15.58
N GLY A 138 -22.85 -10.30 -14.85
CA GLY A 138 -23.17 -9.01 -15.42
C GLY A 138 -21.96 -8.27 -16.01
N PHE A 139 -22.22 -7.10 -16.59
CA PHE A 139 -21.16 -6.26 -17.15
C PHE A 139 -20.30 -5.64 -16.05
N ARG A 140 -18.96 -5.78 -16.18
CA ARG A 140 -17.99 -5.16 -15.28
C ARG A 140 -17.24 -4.03 -16.01
N PRO A 141 -17.50 -2.75 -15.67
CA PRO A 141 -16.80 -1.64 -16.30
C PRO A 141 -15.32 -1.65 -15.90
N LYS A 142 -14.43 -1.56 -16.90
CA LYS A 142 -12.97 -1.54 -16.73
C LYS A 142 -12.33 -0.16 -16.92
N VAL A 143 -13.01 0.72 -17.66
CA VAL A 143 -12.52 2.07 -17.95
C VAL A 143 -12.90 3.00 -16.80
N PRO A 144 -11.98 3.81 -16.24
CA PRO A 144 -12.25 4.65 -15.08
C PRO A 144 -13.50 5.53 -15.19
N LEU A 145 -13.77 6.08 -16.38
CA LEU A 145 -14.95 6.90 -16.66
C LEU A 145 -16.29 6.16 -16.44
N ASN A 146 -16.29 4.83 -16.63
CA ASN A 146 -17.48 3.99 -16.53
C ASN A 146 -17.60 3.30 -15.17
N ILE A 147 -16.62 3.47 -14.28
CA ILE A 147 -16.66 2.88 -12.94
C ILE A 147 -17.56 3.77 -12.08
N GLN A 148 -18.77 3.28 -11.83
CA GLN A 148 -19.74 3.91 -10.95
C GLN A 148 -19.89 3.10 -9.67
N PRO A 149 -20.28 3.73 -8.55
CA PRO A 149 -20.63 3.00 -7.33
C PRO A 149 -21.79 2.02 -7.63
N ALA A 150 -21.73 0.84 -7.02
CA ALA A 150 -22.79 -0.15 -7.17
C ALA A 150 -24.12 0.44 -6.68
N GLN A 151 -25.12 0.44 -7.56
CA GLN A 151 -26.48 0.81 -7.20
C GLN A 151 -27.20 -0.45 -6.69
N GLY A 152 -27.86 -0.33 -5.55
CA GLY A 152 -28.68 -1.41 -4.98
C GLY A 152 -29.92 -1.71 -5.83
N PRO A 153 -30.85 -2.55 -5.32
CA PRO A 153 -32.11 -2.81 -5.98
C PRO A 153 -32.89 -1.51 -6.27
N ILE A 154 -33.34 -1.36 -7.51
CA ILE A 154 -34.11 -0.20 -8.01
C ILE A 154 -35.56 -0.61 -8.35
N ASP A 155 -36.46 0.36 -8.38
CA ASP A 155 -37.91 0.21 -8.58
C ASP A 155 -38.34 -0.12 -10.02
N TYR A 156 -37.44 -0.04 -10.99
CA TYR A 156 -37.73 -0.37 -12.39
C TYR A 156 -38.12 -1.83 -12.63
N THR A 157 -37.72 -2.73 -11.74
CA THR A 157 -38.09 -4.16 -11.84
C THR A 157 -39.06 -4.51 -10.73
N SER A 158 -40.02 -5.41 -11.01
CA SER A 158 -41.03 -5.81 -10.02
C SER A 158 -40.41 -6.43 -8.76
N SER A 159 -39.39 -7.26 -8.91
CA SER A 159 -38.66 -7.86 -7.78
C SER A 159 -37.81 -6.85 -7.02
N GLY A 160 -37.16 -5.91 -7.72
CA GLY A 160 -36.42 -4.80 -7.11
C GLY A 160 -37.34 -3.88 -6.30
N PHE A 161 -38.48 -3.50 -6.87
CA PHE A 161 -39.51 -2.71 -6.21
C PHE A 161 -40.04 -3.37 -4.94
N GLN A 162 -40.42 -4.65 -5.02
CA GLN A 162 -40.94 -5.39 -3.85
C GLN A 162 -39.92 -5.43 -2.71
N ASN A 163 -38.65 -5.73 -3.01
CA ASN A 163 -37.58 -5.73 -2.01
C ASN A 163 -37.36 -4.33 -1.41
N GLN A 164 -37.33 -3.30 -2.27
CA GLN A 164 -37.18 -1.92 -1.81
C GLN A 164 -38.32 -1.49 -0.88
N GLN A 165 -39.57 -1.85 -1.19
CA GLN A 165 -40.72 -1.56 -0.32
C GLN A 165 -40.64 -2.34 1.00
N ALA A 166 -40.23 -3.61 0.96
CA ALA A 166 -40.09 -4.45 2.15
C ALA A 166 -39.02 -3.91 3.12
N THR A 167 -37.90 -3.39 2.59
CA THR A 167 -36.79 -2.86 3.41
C THR A 167 -36.87 -1.35 3.65
N LYS A 168 -37.89 -0.67 3.13
CA LYS A 168 -38.04 0.79 3.23
C LYS A 168 -38.13 1.28 4.67
N HIS A 169 -38.75 0.46 5.52
CA HIS A 169 -38.91 0.74 6.93
C HIS A 169 -38.03 -0.22 7.74
N PRO A 170 -37.36 0.27 8.80
CA PRO A 170 -36.60 -0.61 9.67
C PRO A 170 -37.52 -1.65 10.29
N LEU A 171 -36.98 -2.83 10.57
CA LEU A 171 -37.72 -3.91 11.22
C LEU A 171 -38.28 -3.40 12.56
N LYS A 172 -39.57 -3.65 12.79
CA LYS A 172 -40.20 -3.38 14.09
C LYS A 172 -39.54 -4.28 15.13
N ALA A 173 -39.46 -3.81 16.38
CA ALA A 173 -38.98 -4.63 17.49
C ALA A 173 -39.83 -5.91 17.57
N LEU A 174 -39.17 -7.07 17.52
CA LEU A 174 -39.82 -8.36 17.68
C LEU A 174 -39.90 -8.74 19.15
N ASP A 175 -41.04 -9.31 19.54
CA ASP A 175 -41.15 -10.08 20.77
C ASP A 175 -40.60 -11.49 20.53
N ASN A 176 -39.49 -11.81 21.20
CA ASN A 176 -38.80 -13.08 21.09
C ASN A 176 -39.29 -14.11 22.12
N SER A 177 -40.38 -13.85 22.86
CA SER A 177 -40.90 -14.72 23.93
C SER A 177 -41.16 -16.16 23.50
N ASN A 178 -41.65 -16.36 22.28
CA ASN A 178 -42.00 -17.66 21.71
C ASN A 178 -40.90 -18.26 20.81
N PHE A 179 -39.71 -17.65 20.78
CA PHE A 179 -38.63 -18.12 19.91
C PHE A 179 -37.96 -19.31 20.57
N HIS A 180 -37.72 -20.36 19.79
CA HIS A 180 -37.03 -21.54 20.28
C HIS A 180 -35.59 -21.19 20.68
N ASN A 181 -35.30 -21.25 21.97
CA ASN A 181 -33.99 -20.90 22.53
C ASN A 181 -33.26 -22.18 22.99
N ILE A 182 -32.38 -22.68 22.12
CA ILE A 182 -31.60 -23.91 22.36
C ILE A 182 -30.53 -23.70 23.45
N GLU A 183 -30.03 -22.46 23.58
CA GLU A 183 -28.98 -22.10 24.55
C GLU A 183 -29.45 -22.25 26.00
N ARG A 184 -30.72 -21.98 26.28
CA ARG A 184 -31.33 -22.19 27.62
C ARG A 184 -31.66 -23.65 27.91
N GLY A 185 -31.70 -24.50 26.89
CA GLY A 185 -32.11 -25.89 26.99
C GLY A 185 -30.95 -26.83 26.69
N VAL A 186 -30.96 -27.43 25.50
CA VAL A 186 -30.07 -28.54 25.12
C VAL A 186 -28.60 -28.12 25.10
N MET A 187 -28.28 -26.91 24.66
CA MET A 187 -26.88 -26.46 24.60
C MET A 187 -26.33 -26.03 25.96
N SER A 188 -27.18 -25.81 26.97
CA SER A 188 -26.74 -25.49 28.34
C SER A 188 -25.98 -26.63 29.03
N PHE A 189 -26.17 -27.87 28.58
CA PHE A 189 -25.45 -29.04 29.10
C PHE A 189 -23.99 -29.10 28.66
N PHE A 190 -23.61 -28.34 27.64
CA PHE A 190 -22.25 -28.33 27.08
C PHE A 190 -21.56 -27.01 27.42
N THR A 191 -20.32 -27.10 27.92
CA THR A 191 -19.51 -25.93 28.23
C THR A 191 -18.75 -25.44 27.00
N ALA A 192 -18.89 -24.15 26.70
CA ALA A 192 -18.16 -23.50 25.61
C ALA A 192 -16.66 -23.38 25.92
N GLY A 193 -15.83 -23.30 24.88
CA GLY A 193 -14.39 -23.06 25.01
C GLY A 193 -14.08 -21.66 25.59
N SER A 194 -12.92 -21.52 26.25
CA SER A 194 -12.56 -20.30 26.97
C SER A 194 -12.01 -19.16 26.10
N THR A 195 -11.41 -19.47 24.96
CA THR A 195 -10.82 -18.46 24.05
C THR A 195 -11.55 -18.36 22.71
N SER A 196 -12.11 -19.48 22.23
CA SER A 196 -12.92 -19.56 21.03
C SER A 196 -13.89 -20.74 21.13
N VAL A 197 -15.01 -20.62 20.44
CA VAL A 197 -16.01 -21.68 20.33
C VAL A 197 -15.81 -22.37 18.98
N SER A 198 -15.82 -23.71 18.99
CA SER A 198 -15.68 -24.50 17.78
C SER A 198 -17.04 -24.88 17.21
N ASP A 199 -17.30 -24.52 15.96
CA ASP A 199 -18.55 -24.87 15.26
C ASP A 199 -18.73 -26.40 15.16
N ASN A 200 -17.64 -27.14 14.97
CA ASN A 200 -17.66 -28.60 14.99
C ASN A 200 -18.04 -29.15 16.37
N GLY A 201 -17.60 -28.48 17.45
CA GLY A 201 -17.99 -28.83 18.82
C GLY A 201 -19.48 -28.64 19.05
N ASN A 202 -20.02 -27.51 18.60
CA ASN A 202 -21.46 -27.21 18.69
C ASN A 202 -22.29 -28.21 17.87
N ALA A 203 -21.88 -28.50 16.64
CA ALA A 203 -22.56 -29.48 15.78
C ALA A 203 -22.55 -30.90 16.38
N ASN A 204 -21.45 -31.29 17.04
CA ASN A 204 -21.35 -32.59 17.72
C ASN A 204 -22.19 -32.62 19.01
N ALA A 205 -22.30 -31.52 19.74
CA ALA A 205 -23.15 -31.40 20.92
C ALA A 205 -24.63 -31.57 20.56
N GLU A 206 -25.09 -30.94 19.47
CA GLU A 206 -26.43 -31.12 18.92
C GLU A 206 -26.72 -32.59 18.53
N ARG A 207 -25.68 -33.32 18.10
CA ARG A 207 -25.77 -34.72 17.65
C ARG A 207 -25.11 -35.70 18.60
N TYR A 208 -25.07 -35.38 19.90
CA TYR A 208 -24.27 -36.12 20.88
C TYR A 208 -24.49 -37.64 20.83
N TYR A 209 -25.75 -38.08 20.79
CA TYR A 209 -26.10 -39.51 20.76
C TYR A 209 -25.82 -40.20 19.41
N ALA A 210 -25.58 -39.46 18.33
CA ALA A 210 -25.11 -40.05 17.08
C ALA A 210 -23.62 -40.43 17.14
N HIS A 211 -22.83 -39.69 17.93
CA HIS A 211 -21.39 -39.91 18.09
C HIS A 211 -21.06 -40.81 19.29
N VAL A 212 -21.74 -40.59 20.42
CA VAL A 212 -21.60 -41.42 21.60
C VAL A 212 -22.59 -42.55 21.49
N ARG A 213 -22.11 -43.71 21.06
CA ARG A 213 -22.86 -44.96 21.23
C ARG A 213 -22.83 -45.32 22.71
N PRO A 214 -23.96 -45.29 23.43
CA PRO A 214 -23.99 -45.79 24.78
C PRO A 214 -23.49 -47.24 24.76
N LYS A 215 -22.63 -47.59 25.72
CA LYS A 215 -22.12 -48.95 25.89
C LYS A 215 -23.22 -49.86 26.42
N GLU A 216 -24.28 -50.03 25.64
CA GLU A 216 -25.37 -50.95 25.98
C GLU A 216 -24.80 -52.38 25.97
N GLY A 217 -24.69 -52.99 27.15
CA GLY A 217 -24.27 -54.40 27.32
C GLY A 217 -22.83 -54.64 27.80
N LEU A 218 -22.03 -53.62 28.12
CA LEU A 218 -20.71 -53.78 28.77
C LEU A 218 -20.88 -53.89 30.31
N PRO A 219 -19.88 -54.42 31.07
CA PRO A 219 -20.14 -55.27 32.23
C PRO A 219 -21.06 -54.62 33.26
N ARG A 220 -22.14 -55.33 33.59
CA ARG A 220 -23.09 -54.92 34.61
C ARG A 220 -22.39 -54.92 35.96
N ILE A 221 -22.23 -53.73 36.54
CA ILE A 221 -21.83 -53.61 37.95
C ILE A 221 -23.03 -54.08 38.77
N HIS A 222 -22.85 -55.20 39.47
CA HIS A 222 -23.83 -55.67 40.44
C HIS A 222 -23.63 -54.88 41.72
N TYR A 223 -24.58 -54.00 42.03
CA TYR A 223 -24.60 -53.32 43.31
C TYR A 223 -25.10 -54.30 44.38
N PRO A 224 -24.42 -54.43 45.53
CA PRO A 224 -24.94 -55.21 46.64
C PRO A 224 -26.24 -54.59 47.14
N SER A 225 -27.11 -55.42 47.74
CA SER A 225 -28.34 -54.95 48.35
C SER A 225 -28.04 -53.85 49.38
N GLN A 226 -28.88 -52.80 49.42
CA GLN A 226 -28.83 -51.77 50.46
C GLN A 226 -29.68 -52.13 51.69
N THR A 227 -30.33 -53.28 51.64
CA THR A 227 -31.18 -53.80 52.70
C THR A 227 -30.78 -55.22 53.08
N ALA A 228 -30.95 -55.55 54.36
CA ALA A 228 -30.88 -56.92 54.84
C ALA A 228 -31.99 -57.77 54.20
N VAL A 229 -31.89 -59.10 54.35
CA VAL A 229 -32.88 -60.06 53.82
C VAL A 229 -34.30 -59.80 54.33
N SER A 230 -34.43 -59.24 55.54
CA SER A 230 -35.71 -58.85 56.15
C SER A 230 -36.21 -57.45 55.76
N GLY A 231 -35.50 -56.74 54.86
CA GLY A 231 -35.90 -55.43 54.35
C GLY A 231 -35.45 -54.23 55.19
N TYR A 232 -34.69 -54.42 56.28
CA TYR A 232 -34.14 -53.30 57.05
C TYR A 232 -32.93 -52.67 56.34
N LYS A 233 -32.84 -51.34 56.35
CA LYS A 233 -31.64 -50.62 55.89
C LYS A 233 -30.46 -51.00 56.78
N PHE A 234 -29.29 -51.17 56.20
CA PHE A 234 -28.06 -51.29 56.98
C PHE A 234 -27.83 -49.98 57.76
N HIS A 235 -27.49 -50.10 59.04
CA HIS A 235 -27.09 -48.95 59.84
C HIS A 235 -25.67 -48.57 59.41
N ASN A 236 -25.48 -47.32 58.96
CA ASN A 236 -24.14 -46.76 58.75
C ASN A 236 -23.39 -46.64 60.06
#